data_AF-A0A528WKC5-F1
#
_entry.id   AF-A0A528WKC5-F1
#
_cell.length_a   1.000
_cell.length_b   1.000
_cell.length_c   1.000
_cell.angle_alpha   90.00
_cell.angle_beta   90.00
_cell.angle_gamma   90.00
#
_symmetry.space_group_name_H-M   'P 1'
#
loop_
_entity.id
_entity.type
_entity.pdbx_description
1 polymer ?
#
loop_
_entity_poly.entity_id
_entity_poly.type
_entity_poly.pdbx_seq_one_letter_code
_entity_poly.pdbx_strand_id
1 'polypeptide(L)' 'GHIVVRLVYEIMLKRPQALYGSDLGSNYQAQGLKLSKHFRAAR' A
#
# COMPACT_ATOMS: atom_id res chain seq x y z
N GLY A 1 -5.25 -19.28 14.59
CA GLY A 1 -4.95 -18.82 13.22
C GLY A 1 -3.54 -19.25 12.86
N HIS A 2 -3.30 -19.61 11.60
CA HIS A 2 -2.02 -20.12 11.13
C HIS A 2 -1.16 -18.97 10.59
N ILE A 3 0.15 -19.04 10.80
CA ILE A 3 1.10 -18.07 10.24
C ILE A 3 1.24 -18.37 8.74
N VAL A 4 0.90 -17.40 7.88
CA VAL A 4 0.97 -17.54 6.42
C VAL A 4 2.29 -17.00 5.86
N VAL A 5 2.78 -15.88 6.40
CA VAL A 5 3.95 -15.17 5.86
C VAL A 5 4.60 -14.28 6.93
N ARG A 6 5.88 -13.95 6.71
CA ARG A 6 6.64 -12.95 7.47
C ARG A 6 7.12 -11.85 6.53
N LEU A 7 7.16 -10.62 7.06
CA LEU A 7 7.76 -9.49 6.37
C LEU A 7 9.22 -9.36 6.83
N VAL A 8 10.11 -9.16 5.87
CA VAL A 8 11.50 -8.79 6.12
C VAL A 8 11.68 -7.36 5.64
N TYR A 9 12.27 -6.52 6.48
CA TYR A 9 12.50 -5.10 6.19
C TYR A 9 13.98 -4.84 6.00
N GLU A 10 14.30 -3.98 5.04
CA GLU A 10 15.65 -3.48 4.82
C GLU A 10 15.72 -2.00 5.18
N ILE A 11 16.89 -1.57 5.65
CA ILE A 11 17.13 -0.17 6.01
C ILE A 11 17.33 0.63 4.73
N MET A 12 16.58 1.72 4.59
CA MET A 12 16.79 2.67 3.50
C MET A 12 18.05 3.52 3.76
N LEU A 13 18.78 3.81 2.69
CA LEU A 13 19.96 4.67 2.73
C LEU A 13 19.64 6.08 3.28
N LYS A 14 18.43 6.59 3.00
CA LYS A 14 17.94 7.90 3.44
C LYS A 14 16.42 7.91 3.48
N ARG A 15 15.84 8.91 4.15
CA ARG A 15 14.39 9.12 4.14
C ARG A 15 13.87 9.42 2.71
N PRO A 16 12.76 8.81 2.28
CA PRO A 16 12.13 9.14 0.99
C PRO A 16 11.66 10.59 0.94
N GLN A 17 11.66 11.19 -0.24
CA GLN A 17 11.12 12.54 -0.46
C GLN A 17 9.59 12.58 -0.42
N ALA A 18 8.94 11.46 -0.78
CA ALA A 18 7.50 11.28 -0.69
C ALA A 18 7.22 9.85 -0.21
N LEU A 19 6.33 9.73 0.77
CA LEU A 19 5.88 8.47 1.32
C LEU A 19 4.61 8.00 0.63
N TYR A 20 4.53 6.70 0.37
CA TYR A 20 3.30 6.07 -0.07
C TYR A 20 2.20 6.32 0.98
N GLY A 21 1.01 6.66 0.49
CA GLY A 21 -0.17 6.86 1.31
C GLY A 21 -0.35 8.25 1.91
N SER A 22 0.70 8.86 2.46
CA SER A 22 0.59 10.21 3.05
C SER A 22 0.83 11.31 2.04
N ASP A 23 1.79 11.14 1.13
CA ASP A 23 2.28 12.23 0.27
C ASP A 23 1.84 12.05 -1.18
N LEU A 24 1.35 10.86 -1.55
CA LEU A 24 0.97 10.48 -2.90
C LEU A 24 -0.49 10.03 -2.96
N GLY A 25 -1.17 10.27 -4.10
CA GLY A 25 -2.51 9.76 -4.45
C GLY A 25 -2.55 8.23 -4.60
N SER A 26 -2.29 7.55 -3.49
CA SER A 26 -1.91 6.15 -3.42
C SER A 26 -3.13 5.25 -3.50
N ASN A 27 -3.12 4.34 -4.48
CA ASN A 27 -4.29 3.53 -4.81
C ASN A 27 -4.79 2.63 -3.66
N TYR A 28 -3.90 2.22 -2.77
CA TYR A 28 -4.13 1.15 -1.80
C TYR A 28 -3.73 1.51 -0.37
N GLN A 29 -3.59 2.80 -0.06
CA GLN A 29 -3.40 3.22 1.32
C GLN A 29 -4.62 2.84 2.17
N ALA A 30 -4.37 2.26 3.34
CA ALA A 30 -5.41 1.77 4.26
C ALA A 30 -6.44 0.84 3.55
N GLN A 31 -5.97 0.01 2.62
CA GLN A 31 -6.84 -0.87 1.86
C GLN A 31 -7.53 -1.91 2.76
N GLY A 32 -8.86 -1.80 2.86
CA GLY A 32 -9.74 -2.91 3.25
C GLY A 32 -10.12 -3.78 2.05
N LEU A 33 -11.30 -4.41 2.07
CA LEU A 33 -11.81 -5.09 0.88
C LEU A 33 -12.18 -4.07 -0.19
N LYS A 34 -11.30 -3.88 -1.19
CA LYS A 34 -11.42 -2.86 -2.25
C LYS A 34 -11.27 -3.52 -3.62
N LEU A 35 -12.15 -3.15 -4.55
CA LEU A 35 -12.03 -3.54 -5.95
C LEU A 35 -10.73 -2.98 -6.56
N SER A 36 -10.12 -3.72 -7.48
CA SER A 36 -8.86 -3.30 -8.11
C SER A 36 -8.98 -1.93 -8.79
N LYS A 37 -7.90 -1.14 -8.78
CA LYS A 37 -7.82 0.21 -9.36
C LYS A 37 -8.11 0.25 -10.87
N HIS A 38 -8.06 -0.90 -11.54
CA HIS A 38 -8.32 -1.03 -12.97
C HIS A 38 -9.82 -1.00 -13.33
N PHE A 39 -10.70 -1.16 -12.35
CA PHE A 39 -12.13 -1.06 -12.56
C PHE A 39 -12.59 0.39 -12.44
N ARG A 40 -13.42 0.85 -13.39
CA ARG A 40 -14.17 2.10 -13.22
C ARG A 40 -15.21 1.89 -12.12
N ALA A 41 -15.31 2.86 -11.21
CA ALA A 41 -16.43 2.89 -10.28
C ALA A 41 -17.73 2.96 -11.09
N ALA A 42 -18.69 2.10 -10.75
CA ALA A 42 -20.05 2.26 -11.27
C ALA A 42 -20.55 3.64 -10.85
N ARG A 43 -21.17 4.35 -11.79
CA ARG A 43 -21.63 5.73 -11.60
C ARG A 43 -22.74 5.81 -10.56
#